data_AF-A0A0L6WHS4-F1
#
_entry.id   AF-A0A0L6WHS4-F1
#
_cell.length_a   1.000
_cell.length_b   1.000
_cell.length_c   1.000
_cell.angle_alpha   90.00
_cell.angle_beta   90.00
_cell.angle_gamma   90.00
#
_symmetry.space_group_name_H-M   'P 1'
#
loop_
_entity.id
_entity.type
_entity.pdbx_description
1 polymer ?
#
loop_
_entity_poly.entity_id
_entity_poly.type
_entity_poly.pdbx_seq_one_letter_code
_entity_poly.pdbx_strand_id
1 'polypeptide(L)'
;MSKSEDVINPGYTYSWNTDSVLPLQDFLTKYKPSMVQNDGKKPWIWVQGSAPTHEERTQEAIEEASALLKEVTQRVEAIKNDESIPLRSNKKTGVKSKKEVREQVQAEATEKLKEIAIKHGYVSGKWLIFASADKVDTIWSNLAKSLVSGPLASTFAYLAKVATSPESRESPNYQHLICVYIPDVYDKVRVTEVMKILLRNHGIGLSGVKSDLYTALGIDSKHASGLPSTTWKNSALISDAESKELRDAFFADLASNKVTPAKELLETATSDVAAAAPSKPKPKLKKKADVDPFASDNDDGEGDEENKRKQELQAKVKRAVPKKKATDDAFASNDEEDEAKRKEEAQAKKAKSALFAKKRQVSDVGDEDQRPRKRKPAKSQDREVSPT
;
A
#
# COMPACT_ATOMS: atom_id res chain seq x y z
N MET A 1 20.40 21.96 4.78
CA MET A 1 20.03 21.27 3.54
C MET A 1 20.77 19.95 3.52
N SER A 2 20.08 18.81 3.72
CA SER A 2 20.73 17.51 3.53
C SER A 2 21.04 17.34 2.05
N LYS A 3 22.20 16.77 1.72
CA LYS A 3 22.51 16.37 0.34
C LYS A 3 21.41 15.41 -0.10
N SER A 4 20.80 15.66 -1.26
CA SER A 4 19.77 14.78 -1.81
C SER A 4 20.32 13.36 -1.92
N GLU A 5 19.80 12.43 -1.12
CA GLU A 5 20.19 11.01 -1.11
C GLU A 5 19.71 10.26 -2.37
N ASP A 6 19.11 11.00 -3.31
CA ASP A 6 18.52 10.52 -4.54
C ASP A 6 19.37 10.83 -5.77
N VAL A 7 20.62 11.25 -5.57
CA VAL A 7 21.58 11.57 -6.65
C VAL A 7 22.70 10.54 -6.68
N ILE A 8 22.93 9.94 -7.85
CA ILE A 8 24.05 9.04 -8.09
C ILE A 8 25.29 9.88 -8.38
N ASN A 9 26.32 9.77 -7.54
CA ASN A 9 27.59 10.46 -7.79
C ASN A 9 28.38 9.76 -8.90
N PRO A 10 29.03 10.50 -9.81
CA PRO A 10 29.90 9.91 -10.82
C PRO A 10 31.04 9.14 -10.15
N GLY A 11 31.25 7.88 -10.55
CA GLY A 11 32.24 6.98 -9.95
C GLY A 11 31.79 6.25 -8.68
N TYR A 12 30.49 6.30 -8.33
CA TYR A 12 29.97 5.57 -7.18
C TYR A 12 30.03 4.04 -7.40
N THR A 13 30.84 3.36 -6.59
CA THR A 13 31.17 1.92 -6.76
C THR A 13 29.98 0.99 -6.72
N TYR A 14 28.92 1.35 -6.00
CA TYR A 14 27.69 0.55 -5.85
C TYR A 14 26.60 1.02 -6.79
N SER A 15 26.95 1.58 -7.95
CA SER A 15 26.01 1.87 -9.03
C SER A 15 26.32 0.99 -10.23
N TRP A 16 25.26 0.49 -10.85
CA TRP A 16 25.32 -0.28 -12.08
C TRP A 16 24.41 0.36 -13.14
N ASN A 17 24.88 0.40 -14.36
CA ASN A 17 24.16 0.82 -15.57
C ASN A 17 24.63 -0.04 -16.77
N THR A 18 24.01 0.16 -17.93
CA THR A 18 24.36 -0.58 -19.16
C THR A 18 25.79 -0.37 -19.64
N ASP A 19 26.41 0.75 -19.28
CA ASP A 19 27.79 1.11 -19.65
C ASP A 19 28.82 0.61 -18.61
N SER A 20 28.37 -0.08 -17.56
CA SER A 20 29.22 -0.58 -16.50
C SER A 20 30.09 -1.73 -16.99
N VAL A 21 31.36 -1.74 -16.56
CA VAL A 21 32.35 -2.75 -16.94
C VAL A 21 31.96 -4.16 -16.47
N LEU A 22 31.28 -4.27 -15.34
CA LEU A 22 30.85 -5.55 -14.78
C LEU A 22 29.46 -5.93 -15.30
N PRO A 23 29.26 -7.19 -15.74
CA PRO A 23 27.94 -7.73 -16.01
C PRO A 23 27.02 -7.62 -14.79
N LEU A 24 25.72 -7.44 -15.02
CA LEU A 24 24.73 -7.27 -13.93
C LEU A 24 24.78 -8.43 -12.91
N GLN A 25 24.91 -9.67 -13.38
CA GLN A 25 24.92 -10.84 -12.51
C GLN A 25 26.14 -10.86 -11.57
N ASP A 26 27.31 -10.44 -12.06
CA ASP A 26 28.53 -10.36 -11.26
C ASP A 26 28.46 -9.21 -10.26
N PHE A 27 27.89 -8.08 -10.68
CA PHE A 27 27.62 -6.94 -9.80
C PHE A 27 26.70 -7.34 -8.63
N LEU A 28 25.58 -8.02 -8.91
CA LEU A 28 24.63 -8.46 -7.88
C LEU A 28 25.22 -9.53 -6.95
N THR A 29 26.09 -10.39 -7.47
CA THR A 29 26.79 -11.40 -6.67
C THR A 29 27.82 -10.76 -5.75
N LYS A 30 28.52 -9.74 -6.24
CA LYS A 30 29.56 -9.01 -5.50
C LYS A 30 28.98 -8.07 -4.44
N TYR A 31 27.89 -7.38 -4.73
CA TYR A 31 27.30 -6.36 -3.86
C TYR A 31 25.89 -6.75 -3.42
N LYS A 32 25.83 -7.65 -2.44
CA LYS A 32 24.58 -8.07 -1.81
C LYS A 32 24.13 -7.05 -0.75
N PRO A 33 22.89 -6.53 -0.78
CA PRO A 33 22.39 -5.57 0.21
C PRO A 33 22.55 -6.03 1.66
N SER A 34 22.40 -7.33 1.93
CA SER A 34 22.56 -7.92 3.27
C SER A 34 24.02 -7.92 3.77
N MET A 35 24.99 -7.87 2.85
CA MET A 35 26.42 -7.99 3.15
C MET A 35 27.17 -6.66 3.10
N VAL A 36 26.73 -5.73 2.26
CA VAL A 36 27.32 -4.40 2.19
C VAL A 36 26.89 -3.62 3.44
N GLN A 37 27.85 -3.29 4.29
CA GLN A 37 27.61 -2.46 5.47
C GLN A 37 27.54 -0.97 5.11
N ASN A 38 26.61 -0.27 5.74
CA ASN A 38 26.49 1.17 5.66
C ASN A 38 27.55 1.85 6.53
N ASP A 39 28.63 2.34 5.90
CA ASP A 39 29.71 3.10 6.55
C ASP A 39 29.40 4.61 6.70
N GLY A 40 28.13 5.00 6.55
CA GLY A 40 27.67 6.39 6.49
C GLY A 40 28.03 7.11 5.19
N LYS A 41 28.90 6.53 4.34
CA LYS A 41 29.28 7.07 3.03
C LYS A 41 28.63 6.32 1.87
N LYS A 42 28.16 5.08 2.10
CA LYS A 42 27.55 4.21 1.09
C LYS A 42 26.21 3.62 1.57
N PRO A 43 25.17 4.44 1.78
CA PRO A 43 23.88 3.93 2.23
C PRO A 43 23.10 3.15 1.16
N TRP A 44 23.49 3.21 -0.12
CA TRP A 44 22.68 2.73 -1.24
C TRP A 44 23.45 1.89 -2.25
N ILE A 45 22.78 0.87 -2.81
CA ILE A 45 23.18 0.17 -4.03
C ILE A 45 22.17 0.53 -5.11
N TRP A 46 22.64 0.84 -6.33
CA TRP A 46 21.82 1.34 -7.43
C TRP A 46 21.91 0.45 -8.67
N VAL A 47 20.78 0.27 -9.35
CA VAL A 47 20.71 -0.37 -10.68
C VAL A 47 19.84 0.51 -11.56
N GLN A 48 20.41 0.94 -12.68
CA GLN A 48 19.73 1.72 -13.71
C GLN A 48 19.35 0.81 -14.88
N GLY A 49 18.07 0.78 -15.22
CA GLY A 49 17.55 0.04 -16.38
C GLY A 49 17.51 0.85 -17.66
N SER A 50 17.14 2.13 -17.56
CA SER A 50 17.07 3.05 -18.70
C SER A 50 17.54 4.46 -18.31
N ALA A 51 17.83 5.29 -19.30
CA ALA A 51 18.20 6.68 -19.05
C ALA A 51 17.03 7.42 -18.38
N PRO A 52 17.26 8.20 -17.30
CA PRO A 52 16.22 9.03 -16.74
C PRO A 52 15.76 10.04 -17.77
N THR A 53 14.45 10.29 -17.83
CA THR A 53 13.93 11.50 -18.47
C THR A 53 14.50 12.68 -17.69
N HIS A 54 15.18 13.61 -18.36
CA HIS A 54 15.80 14.75 -17.68
C HIS A 54 14.74 15.58 -16.95
N GLU A 55 14.88 15.69 -15.63
CA GLU A 55 14.01 16.51 -14.79
C GLU A 55 14.80 17.73 -14.31
N GLU A 56 14.29 18.91 -14.65
CA GLU A 56 14.77 20.14 -14.04
C GLU A 56 14.15 20.29 -12.66
N ARG A 57 14.88 19.82 -11.65
CA ARG A 57 14.51 20.05 -10.24
C ARG A 57 14.83 21.48 -9.89
N THR A 58 13.84 22.36 -9.96
CA THR A 58 14.01 23.77 -9.64
C THR A 58 13.98 24.00 -8.13
N GLN A 59 14.89 24.86 -7.65
CA GLN A 59 14.87 25.32 -6.25
C GLN A 59 13.59 26.11 -5.94
N GLU A 60 13.03 26.78 -6.95
CA GLU A 60 11.75 27.51 -6.87
C GLU A 60 10.58 26.61 -6.44
N ALA A 61 10.52 25.38 -6.96
CA ALA A 61 9.49 24.40 -6.55
C ALA A 61 9.57 24.08 -5.04
N ILE A 62 10.79 23.91 -4.53
CA ILE A 62 11.02 23.59 -3.12
C ILE A 62 10.63 24.78 -2.24
N GLU A 63 10.96 26.00 -2.66
CA GLU A 63 10.62 27.22 -1.92
C GLU A 63 9.11 27.47 -1.87
N GLU A 64 8.42 27.39 -3.02
CA GLU A 64 6.97 27.54 -3.13
C GLU A 64 6.24 26.48 -2.29
N ALA A 65 6.66 25.21 -2.41
CA ALA A 65 6.07 24.11 -1.66
C ALA A 65 6.39 24.17 -0.16
N SER A 66 7.58 24.64 0.23
CA SER A 66 7.95 24.83 1.64
C SER A 66 7.14 25.93 2.31
N ALA A 67 6.88 27.03 1.60
CA ALA A 67 6.02 28.11 2.08
C ALA A 67 4.59 27.60 2.33
N LEU A 68 4.02 26.85 1.38
CA LEU A 68 2.72 26.20 1.53
C LEU A 68 2.71 25.23 2.73
N LEU A 69 3.74 24.38 2.85
CA LEU A 69 3.83 23.39 3.93
C LEU A 69 3.88 24.06 5.31
N LYS A 70 4.54 25.22 5.43
CA LYS A 70 4.59 26.02 6.65
C LYS A 70 3.21 26.58 7.01
N GLU A 71 2.49 27.13 6.03
CA GLU A 71 1.11 27.62 6.21
C GLU A 71 0.17 26.49 6.67
N VAL A 72 0.27 25.32 6.04
CA VAL A 72 -0.55 24.15 6.38
C VAL A 72 -0.27 23.68 7.80
N THR A 73 1.01 23.60 8.18
CA THR A 73 1.41 23.23 9.55
C THR A 73 0.82 24.18 10.59
N GLN A 74 0.88 25.48 10.32
CA GLN A 74 0.29 26.49 11.21
C GLN A 74 -1.24 26.37 11.30
N ARG A 75 -1.93 26.15 10.17
CA ARG A 75 -3.39 25.92 10.16
C ARG A 75 -3.78 24.68 10.95
N VAL A 76 -3.04 23.58 10.80
CA VAL A 76 -3.31 22.34 11.52
C VAL A 76 -3.16 22.53 13.03
N GLU A 77 -2.12 23.25 13.46
CA GLU A 77 -1.93 23.59 14.88
C GLU A 77 -3.00 24.55 15.40
N ALA A 78 -3.44 25.53 14.58
CA ALA A 78 -4.55 26.41 14.94
C ALA A 78 -5.86 25.62 15.14
N ILE A 79 -6.21 24.69 14.23
CA ILE A 79 -7.41 23.83 14.36
C ILE A 79 -7.35 22.98 15.63
N LYS A 80 -6.16 22.50 15.99
CA LYS A 80 -5.95 21.70 17.21
C LYS A 80 -6.24 22.54 18.46
N ASN A 81 -5.76 23.78 18.50
CA ASN A 81 -5.87 24.69 19.64
C ASN A 81 -7.17 25.50 19.68
N ASP A 82 -7.99 25.46 18.63
CA ASP A 82 -9.28 26.16 18.59
C ASP A 82 -10.34 25.43 19.44
N GLU A 83 -10.79 26.05 20.53
CA GLU A 83 -11.82 25.52 21.42
C GLU A 83 -13.23 25.56 20.82
N SER A 84 -13.44 26.40 19.79
CA SER A 84 -14.75 26.55 19.14
C SER A 84 -15.11 25.39 18.20
N ILE A 85 -14.10 24.64 17.74
CA ILE A 85 -14.31 23.48 16.87
C ILE A 85 -14.56 22.23 17.73
N PRO A 86 -15.73 21.58 17.61
CA PRO A 86 -16.04 20.42 18.43
C PRO A 86 -15.16 19.22 18.08
N LEU A 87 -14.88 18.39 19.08
CA LEU A 87 -14.12 17.14 18.89
C LEU A 87 -14.87 16.12 18.04
N ARG A 88 -16.20 16.12 18.11
CA ARG A 88 -17.07 15.19 17.38
C ARG A 88 -17.99 15.96 16.45
N SER A 89 -18.18 15.42 15.24
CA SER A 89 -19.09 15.98 14.25
C SER A 89 -20.52 15.90 14.77
N ASN A 90 -21.32 16.94 14.59
CA ASN A 90 -22.74 16.89 14.87
C ASN A 90 -23.55 17.01 13.59
N LYS A 91 -24.05 15.85 13.12
CA LYS A 91 -24.80 15.74 11.86
C LYS A 91 -26.14 16.51 11.87
N LYS A 92 -26.68 16.85 13.04
CA LYS A 92 -27.92 17.65 13.17
C LYS A 92 -27.69 19.15 13.02
N THR A 93 -26.52 19.65 13.41
CA THR A 93 -26.18 21.08 13.33
C THR A 93 -25.25 21.41 12.16
N GLY A 94 -24.73 20.40 11.46
CA GLY A 94 -23.82 20.57 10.33
C GLY A 94 -22.40 20.98 10.73
N VAL A 95 -22.09 21.03 12.03
CA VAL A 95 -20.78 21.46 12.52
C VAL A 95 -19.76 20.34 12.33
N LYS A 96 -18.70 20.66 11.58
CA LYS A 96 -17.57 19.76 11.31
C LYS A 96 -16.72 19.56 12.56
N SER A 97 -16.20 18.36 12.73
CA SER A 97 -15.24 18.04 13.79
C SER A 97 -13.84 18.57 13.50
N LYS A 98 -13.00 18.70 14.54
CA LYS A 98 -11.56 18.99 14.38
C LYS A 98 -10.88 18.04 13.38
N LYS A 99 -11.27 16.76 13.38
CA LYS A 99 -10.72 15.76 12.44
C LYS A 99 -11.08 16.10 11.00
N GLU A 100 -12.36 16.34 10.72
CA GLU A 100 -12.84 16.63 9.35
C GLU A 100 -12.25 17.93 8.81
N VAL A 101 -12.16 18.98 9.63
CA VAL A 101 -11.57 20.26 9.22
C VAL A 101 -10.08 20.09 8.90
N ARG A 102 -9.35 19.33 9.74
CA ARG A 102 -7.93 19.03 9.48
C ARG A 102 -7.74 18.21 8.20
N GLU A 103 -8.53 17.16 8.01
CA GLU A 103 -8.47 16.32 6.81
C GLU A 103 -8.78 17.13 5.54
N GLN A 104 -9.71 18.09 5.61
CA GLN A 104 -9.98 19.00 4.51
C GLN A 104 -8.77 19.88 4.17
N VAL A 105 -8.14 20.51 5.18
CA VAL A 105 -6.92 21.33 4.97
C VAL A 105 -5.79 20.49 4.37
N GLN A 106 -5.63 19.25 4.83
CA GLN A 106 -4.63 18.31 4.32
C GLN A 106 -4.91 17.88 2.87
N ALA A 107 -6.17 17.65 2.50
CA ALA A 107 -6.57 17.32 1.14
C ALA A 107 -6.32 18.49 0.18
N GLU A 108 -6.71 19.71 0.57
CA GLU A 108 -6.46 20.94 -0.21
C GLU A 108 -4.95 21.18 -0.40
N ALA A 109 -4.15 20.96 0.64
CA ALA A 109 -2.70 21.06 0.57
C ALA A 109 -2.08 20.01 -0.35
N THR A 110 -2.61 18.79 -0.36
CA THR A 110 -2.14 17.70 -1.23
C THR A 110 -2.34 18.04 -2.71
N GLU A 111 -3.50 18.58 -3.09
CA GLU A 111 -3.74 19.02 -4.47
C GLU A 111 -2.84 20.20 -4.85
N LYS A 112 -2.68 21.19 -3.97
CA LYS A 112 -1.77 22.32 -4.22
C LYS A 112 -0.30 21.88 -4.39
N LEU A 113 0.18 20.94 -3.57
CA LEU A 113 1.53 20.38 -3.72
C LEU A 113 1.71 19.66 -5.06
N LYS A 114 0.66 18.96 -5.52
CA LYS A 114 0.64 18.35 -6.85
C LYS A 114 0.66 19.40 -7.96
N GLU A 115 -0.10 20.49 -7.84
CA GLU A 115 -0.07 21.59 -8.81
C GLU A 115 1.33 22.21 -8.89
N ILE A 116 1.99 22.45 -7.75
CA ILE A 116 3.37 22.96 -7.70
C ILE A 116 4.34 21.97 -8.37
N ALA A 117 4.21 20.67 -8.05
CA ALA A 117 5.04 19.63 -8.65
C ALA A 117 4.92 19.61 -10.18
N ILE A 118 3.70 19.64 -10.72
CA ILE A 118 3.44 19.63 -12.16
C ILE A 118 3.94 20.92 -12.81
N LYS A 119 3.64 22.08 -12.21
CA LYS A 119 4.04 23.41 -12.70
C LYS A 119 5.55 23.53 -12.91
N HIS A 120 6.33 22.94 -12.01
CA HIS A 120 7.80 23.02 -12.03
C HIS A 120 8.48 21.76 -12.58
N GLY A 121 7.73 20.77 -13.08
CA GLY A 121 8.31 19.51 -13.56
C GLY A 121 8.92 18.61 -12.46
N TYR A 122 8.62 18.86 -11.18
CA TYR A 122 9.07 18.06 -10.04
C TYR A 122 8.17 16.83 -9.81
N VAL A 123 7.96 16.06 -10.87
CA VAL A 123 6.94 15.01 -10.93
C VAL A 123 7.46 13.59 -10.65
N SER A 124 8.77 13.38 -10.59
CA SER A 124 9.33 12.08 -10.21
C SER A 124 8.89 11.62 -8.84
N GLY A 125 9.04 10.31 -8.64
CA GLY A 125 9.08 9.76 -7.31
C GLY A 125 9.40 8.28 -7.35
N LYS A 126 9.07 7.62 -6.25
CA LYS A 126 9.49 6.24 -6.03
C LYS A 126 8.44 5.41 -5.32
N TRP A 127 8.33 4.16 -5.72
CA TRP A 127 7.69 3.11 -4.94
C TRP A 127 8.56 2.77 -3.74
N LEU A 128 7.94 2.63 -2.57
CA LEU A 128 8.61 2.23 -1.33
C LEU A 128 8.30 0.76 -1.03
N ILE A 129 9.35 -0.05 -0.89
CA ILE A 129 9.30 -1.48 -0.62
C ILE A 129 10.15 -1.76 0.62
N PHE A 130 9.58 -2.47 1.59
CA PHE A 130 10.30 -2.87 2.79
C PHE A 130 10.52 -4.38 2.76
N ALA A 131 11.78 -4.79 2.58
CA ALA A 131 12.17 -6.19 2.47
C ALA A 131 12.88 -6.64 3.75
N SER A 132 12.52 -7.82 4.26
CA SER A 132 13.21 -8.42 5.41
C SER A 132 14.65 -8.80 5.06
N ALA A 133 15.55 -8.76 6.05
CA ALA A 133 16.98 -9.00 5.85
C ALA A 133 17.31 -10.39 5.26
N ASP A 134 16.47 -11.40 5.49
CA ASP A 134 16.61 -12.76 4.96
C ASP A 134 16.23 -12.88 3.46
N LYS A 135 15.37 -11.97 2.96
CA LYS A 135 14.85 -12.03 1.59
C LYS A 135 15.39 -10.93 0.68
N VAL A 136 16.00 -9.88 1.24
CA VAL A 136 16.41 -8.69 0.50
C VAL A 136 17.29 -9.00 -0.71
N ASP A 137 18.27 -9.91 -0.59
CA ASP A 137 19.20 -10.20 -1.69
C ASP A 137 18.51 -10.83 -2.90
N THR A 138 17.56 -11.74 -2.64
CA THR A 138 16.76 -12.41 -3.66
C THR A 138 15.79 -11.43 -4.31
N ILE A 139 15.07 -10.64 -3.50
CA ILE A 139 14.15 -9.61 -4.00
C ILE A 139 14.91 -8.60 -4.86
N TRP A 140 16.03 -8.08 -4.36
CA TRP A 140 16.87 -7.12 -5.06
C TRP A 140 17.41 -7.67 -6.37
N SER A 141 17.95 -8.89 -6.38
CA SER A 141 18.47 -9.50 -7.61
C SER A 141 17.39 -9.69 -8.66
N ASN A 142 16.20 -10.16 -8.28
CA ASN A 142 15.10 -10.37 -9.22
C ASN A 142 14.57 -9.04 -9.76
N LEU A 143 14.44 -8.03 -8.88
CA LEU A 143 14.00 -6.70 -9.25
C LEU A 143 14.99 -6.02 -10.22
N ALA A 144 16.29 -6.07 -9.91
CA ALA A 144 17.35 -5.52 -10.75
C ALA A 144 17.36 -6.16 -12.15
N LYS A 145 17.25 -7.49 -12.23
CA LYS A 145 17.14 -8.20 -13.52
C LYS A 145 15.90 -7.78 -14.29
N SER A 146 14.76 -7.67 -13.60
CA SER A 146 13.50 -7.28 -14.23
C SER A 146 13.52 -5.85 -14.76
N LEU A 147 14.19 -4.93 -14.04
CA LEU A 147 14.36 -3.54 -14.44
C LEU A 147 15.23 -3.38 -15.69
N VAL A 148 16.23 -4.25 -15.87
CA VAL A 148 17.18 -4.17 -16.99
C VAL A 148 16.69 -4.92 -18.23
N SER A 149 16.14 -6.12 -18.06
CA SER A 149 15.81 -7.00 -19.19
C SER A 149 14.56 -7.86 -18.97
N GLY A 150 13.68 -7.47 -18.05
CA GLY A 150 12.45 -8.22 -17.77
C GLY A 150 11.20 -7.35 -17.76
N PRO A 151 10.15 -7.77 -17.04
CA PRO A 151 8.84 -7.09 -17.09
C PRO A 151 8.86 -5.62 -16.68
N LEU A 152 9.74 -5.19 -15.78
CA LEU A 152 9.84 -3.78 -15.40
C LEU A 152 10.51 -2.93 -16.49
N ALA A 153 11.41 -3.52 -17.30
CA ALA A 153 12.07 -2.83 -18.41
C ALA A 153 11.08 -2.40 -19.51
N SER A 154 9.91 -3.05 -19.62
CA SER A 154 8.84 -2.63 -20.54
C SER A 154 7.94 -1.53 -19.97
N THR A 155 8.21 -1.05 -18.76
CA THR A 155 7.45 0.03 -18.10
C THR A 155 8.25 1.33 -18.07
N PHE A 156 7.70 2.34 -17.39
CA PHE A 156 8.37 3.61 -17.13
C PHE A 156 9.31 3.58 -15.90
N ALA A 157 9.42 2.45 -15.19
CA ALA A 157 10.42 2.32 -14.14
C ALA A 157 11.83 2.33 -14.74
N TYR A 158 12.70 3.24 -14.29
CA TYR A 158 14.02 3.45 -14.92
C TYR A 158 15.20 3.21 -13.98
N LEU A 159 14.98 3.31 -12.67
CA LEU A 159 16.03 3.23 -11.66
C LEU A 159 15.52 2.54 -10.41
N ALA A 160 16.37 1.75 -9.76
CA ALA A 160 16.09 1.23 -8.43
C ALA A 160 17.29 1.44 -7.51
N LYS A 161 17.00 1.61 -6.21
CA LYS A 161 18.02 1.63 -5.16
C LYS A 161 17.59 0.78 -3.97
N VAL A 162 18.56 0.24 -3.25
CA VAL A 162 18.33 -0.52 -2.03
C VAL A 162 19.29 -0.07 -0.93
N ALA A 163 18.75 0.04 0.28
CA ALA A 163 19.51 0.39 1.46
C ALA A 163 20.50 -0.73 1.81
N THR A 164 21.73 -0.35 2.16
CA THR A 164 22.76 -1.27 2.68
C THR A 164 22.44 -1.69 4.12
N SER A 165 23.13 -2.72 4.60
CA SER A 165 22.92 -3.25 5.96
C SER A 165 23.43 -2.26 7.01
N PRO A 166 22.67 -1.98 8.09
CA PRO A 166 23.10 -1.08 9.14
C PRO A 166 24.30 -1.69 9.90
N GLU A 167 25.15 -0.82 10.45
CA GLU A 167 26.32 -1.24 11.22
C GLU A 167 25.92 -1.98 12.51
N SER A 168 24.88 -1.49 13.19
CA SER A 168 24.26 -2.20 14.32
C SER A 168 23.13 -3.12 13.82
N ARG A 169 23.32 -4.43 13.99
CA ARG A 169 22.28 -5.46 13.74
C ARG A 169 21.26 -5.56 14.88
N GLU A 170 21.23 -4.61 15.81
CA GLU A 170 20.49 -4.72 17.07
C GLU A 170 18.99 -4.50 16.95
N SER A 171 18.47 -4.08 15.79
CA SER A 171 17.02 -3.96 15.59
C SER A 171 16.43 -5.32 15.17
N PRO A 172 15.74 -6.06 16.08
CA PRO A 172 14.96 -7.21 15.66
C PRO A 172 13.93 -6.73 14.64
N ASN A 173 13.79 -7.45 13.53
CA ASN A 173 12.91 -7.12 12.41
C ASN A 173 13.37 -5.94 11.53
N TYR A 174 14.68 -5.70 11.42
CA TYR A 174 15.21 -4.76 10.42
C TYR A 174 14.68 -5.09 9.01
N GLN A 175 14.22 -4.06 8.32
CA GLN A 175 13.81 -4.13 6.92
C GLN A 175 14.67 -3.18 6.08
N HIS A 176 15.17 -3.69 4.96
CA HIS A 176 15.83 -2.88 3.94
C HIS A 176 14.78 -2.13 3.14
N LEU A 177 15.00 -0.82 2.96
CA LEU A 177 14.22 -0.02 2.03
C LEU A 177 14.74 -0.23 0.62
N ILE A 178 13.86 -0.65 -0.28
CA ILE A 178 14.06 -0.67 -1.72
C ILE A 178 13.17 0.41 -2.32
N CYS A 179 13.73 1.23 -3.21
CA CYS A 179 12.97 2.21 -3.98
C CYS A 179 13.04 1.88 -5.46
N VAL A 180 11.90 1.98 -6.16
CA VAL A 180 11.81 1.89 -7.63
C VAL A 180 11.28 3.22 -8.15
N TYR A 181 12.08 3.90 -8.98
CA TYR A 181 11.78 5.23 -9.47
C TYR A 181 10.94 5.20 -10.74
N ILE A 182 10.04 6.15 -10.82
CA ILE A 182 9.17 6.42 -11.97
C ILE A 182 9.24 7.92 -12.31
N PRO A 183 9.14 8.29 -13.60
CA PRO A 183 9.35 9.66 -14.05
C PRO A 183 8.20 10.59 -13.68
N ASP A 184 6.98 10.07 -13.55
CA ASP A 184 5.82 10.87 -13.16
C ASP A 184 4.93 10.06 -12.22
N VAL A 185 4.86 10.49 -10.95
CA VAL A 185 3.97 9.85 -9.96
C VAL A 185 2.53 10.25 -10.13
N TYR A 186 2.21 11.30 -10.88
CA TYR A 186 0.84 11.79 -11.08
C TYR A 186 0.16 11.15 -12.29
N ASP A 187 0.91 10.49 -13.18
CA ASP A 187 0.36 9.57 -14.18
C ASP A 187 -0.08 8.27 -13.50
N LYS A 188 -1.35 8.27 -13.06
CA LYS A 188 -1.96 7.14 -12.36
C LYS A 188 -1.91 5.84 -13.16
N VAL A 189 -1.99 5.90 -14.50
CA VAL A 189 -2.01 4.71 -15.36
C VAL A 189 -0.64 4.04 -15.32
N ARG A 190 0.43 4.81 -15.55
CA ARG A 190 1.81 4.30 -15.52
C ARG A 190 2.22 3.82 -14.13
N VAL A 191 1.82 4.56 -13.09
CA VAL A 191 2.04 4.15 -11.69
C VAL A 191 1.39 2.79 -11.41
N THR A 192 0.15 2.61 -11.88
CA THR A 192 -0.62 1.37 -11.69
C THR A 192 -0.03 0.21 -12.48
N GLU A 193 0.47 0.45 -13.69
CA GLU A 193 1.16 -0.56 -14.51
C GLU A 193 2.39 -1.11 -13.78
N VAL A 194 3.25 -0.22 -13.26
CA VAL A 194 4.42 -0.61 -12.46
C VAL A 194 4.00 -1.39 -11.23
N MET A 195 2.94 -0.95 -10.52
CA MET A 195 2.38 -1.65 -9.36
C MET A 195 2.00 -3.10 -9.69
N LYS A 196 1.26 -3.30 -10.79
CA LYS A 196 0.79 -4.63 -11.21
C LYS A 196 1.95 -5.59 -11.47
N ILE A 197 3.03 -5.11 -12.09
CA ILE A 197 4.22 -5.93 -12.34
C ILE A 197 4.97 -6.23 -11.04
N LEU A 198 5.14 -5.26 -10.15
CA LEU A 198 5.75 -5.48 -8.82
C LEU A 198 4.98 -6.52 -8.00
N LEU A 199 3.67 -6.58 -8.13
CA LEU A 199 2.83 -7.58 -7.45
C LEU A 199 2.89 -8.94 -8.16
N ARG A 200 2.59 -8.99 -9.46
CA ARG A 200 2.40 -10.24 -10.22
C ARG A 200 3.69 -10.98 -10.55
N ASN A 201 4.78 -10.26 -10.78
CA ASN A 201 6.04 -10.84 -11.23
C ASN A 201 7.08 -10.92 -10.12
N HIS A 202 6.86 -10.23 -8.99
CA HIS A 202 7.82 -10.19 -7.89
C HIS A 202 7.21 -10.49 -6.51
N GLY A 203 5.87 -10.54 -6.38
CA GLY A 203 5.20 -10.84 -5.11
C GLY A 203 5.45 -9.81 -4.00
N ILE A 204 5.83 -8.58 -4.35
CA ILE A 204 6.34 -7.59 -3.40
C ILE A 204 5.19 -6.88 -2.67
N GLY A 205 5.29 -6.76 -1.34
CA GLY A 205 4.45 -5.87 -0.55
C GLY A 205 4.88 -4.41 -0.73
N LEU A 206 3.99 -3.57 -1.25
CA LEU A 206 4.23 -2.16 -1.50
C LEU A 206 3.70 -1.31 -0.34
N SER A 207 4.42 -0.26 0.06
CA SER A 207 3.92 0.71 1.05
C SER A 207 3.15 1.86 0.40
N GLY A 208 3.57 2.27 -0.79
CA GLY A 208 2.95 3.33 -1.59
C GLY A 208 3.97 4.05 -2.45
N VAL A 209 3.51 5.07 -3.17
CA VAL A 209 4.34 5.92 -4.03
C VAL A 209 4.58 7.25 -3.34
N LYS A 210 5.84 7.66 -3.24
CA LYS A 210 6.24 8.96 -2.68
C LYS A 210 6.87 9.83 -3.76
N SER A 211 6.34 11.03 -3.96
CA SER A 211 6.96 12.07 -4.81
C SER A 211 8.35 12.47 -4.27
N ASP A 212 9.28 12.76 -5.16
CA ASP A 212 10.57 13.33 -4.78
C ASP A 212 10.41 14.72 -4.15
N LEU A 213 9.36 15.49 -4.50
CA LEU A 213 9.07 16.77 -3.86
C LEU A 213 8.77 16.58 -2.37
N TYR A 214 8.00 15.54 -2.03
CA TYR A 214 7.71 15.21 -0.62
C TYR A 214 8.98 14.82 0.13
N THR A 215 9.91 14.15 -0.57
CA THR A 215 11.22 13.80 -0.01
C THR A 215 12.07 15.05 0.23
N ALA A 216 12.12 15.98 -0.73
CA ALA A 216 12.84 17.26 -0.60
C ALA A 216 12.29 18.14 0.52
N LEU A 217 10.97 18.10 0.75
CA LEU A 217 10.29 18.82 1.83
C LEU A 217 10.41 18.14 3.20
N GLY A 218 10.95 16.91 3.27
CA GLY A 218 11.02 16.16 4.52
C GLY A 218 9.67 15.68 5.04
N ILE A 219 8.68 15.50 4.16
CA ILE A 219 7.36 14.98 4.55
C ILE A 219 7.49 13.48 4.81
N ASP A 220 7.35 13.08 6.07
CA ASP A 220 7.29 11.69 6.53
C ASP A 220 5.97 11.42 7.27
N SER A 221 5.81 10.21 7.83
CA SER A 221 4.58 9.83 8.53
C SER A 221 4.37 10.53 9.88
N LYS A 222 5.39 11.23 10.39
CA LYS A 222 5.38 11.95 11.68
C LYS A 222 5.48 13.47 11.48
N HIS A 223 5.44 13.94 10.24
CA HIS A 223 5.58 15.36 9.92
C HIS A 223 4.44 16.18 10.53
N ALA A 224 4.75 17.37 11.03
CA ALA A 224 3.82 18.21 11.80
C ALA A 224 2.58 18.68 11.02
N SER A 225 2.67 18.76 9.69
CA SER A 225 1.50 19.04 8.82
C SER A 225 0.46 17.91 8.83
N GLY A 226 0.85 16.70 9.24
CA GLY A 226 0.00 15.51 9.21
C GLY A 226 -0.41 15.07 7.80
N LEU A 227 0.27 15.58 6.76
CA LEU A 227 0.06 15.13 5.38
C LEU A 227 0.49 13.65 5.24
N PRO A 228 -0.18 12.87 4.37
CA PRO A 228 0.31 11.54 4.02
C PRO A 228 1.73 11.60 3.47
N SER A 229 2.57 10.65 3.86
CA SER A 229 3.95 10.54 3.37
C SER A 229 4.04 10.04 1.92
N THR A 230 2.93 9.55 1.37
CA THR A 230 2.80 9.02 0.01
C THR A 230 1.78 9.81 -0.80
N THR A 231 2.07 10.00 -2.08
CA THR A 231 1.17 10.61 -3.07
C THR A 231 0.01 9.66 -3.39
N TRP A 232 0.30 8.37 -3.53
CA TRP A 232 -0.71 7.33 -3.73
C TRP A 232 -0.53 6.20 -2.72
N LYS A 233 -1.63 5.82 -2.09
CA LYS A 233 -1.75 4.55 -1.37
C LYS A 233 -2.12 3.44 -2.37
N ASN A 234 -1.74 2.21 -2.06
CA ASN A 234 -2.04 1.04 -2.91
C ASN A 234 -3.54 0.93 -3.24
N SER A 235 -4.40 1.08 -2.24
CA SER A 235 -5.86 0.99 -2.38
C SER A 235 -6.48 2.10 -3.22
N ALA A 236 -5.75 3.19 -3.48
CA ALA A 236 -6.19 4.25 -4.39
C ALA A 236 -5.91 3.91 -5.86
N LEU A 237 -5.03 2.95 -6.14
CA LEU A 237 -4.58 2.57 -7.48
C LEU A 237 -5.32 1.32 -7.99
N ILE A 238 -5.39 0.27 -7.18
CA ILE A 238 -6.14 -0.96 -7.46
C ILE A 238 -6.85 -1.45 -6.19
N SER A 239 -7.81 -2.36 -6.34
CA SER A 239 -8.50 -2.93 -5.19
C SER A 239 -7.59 -3.85 -4.37
N ASP A 240 -7.89 -4.02 -3.08
CA ASP A 240 -7.13 -4.93 -2.21
C ASP A 240 -7.29 -6.40 -2.65
N ALA A 241 -8.45 -6.75 -3.21
CA ALA A 241 -8.71 -8.08 -3.77
C ALA A 241 -7.82 -8.36 -4.99
N GLU A 242 -7.75 -7.43 -5.94
CA GLU A 242 -6.86 -7.53 -7.11
C GLU A 242 -5.38 -7.55 -6.67
N SER A 243 -5.01 -6.71 -5.70
CA SER A 243 -3.65 -6.69 -5.14
C SER A 243 -3.24 -8.02 -4.50
N LYS A 244 -4.19 -8.71 -3.88
CA LYS A 244 -3.98 -10.03 -3.27
C LYS A 244 -3.89 -11.11 -4.36
N GLU A 245 -4.82 -11.12 -5.30
CA GLU A 245 -4.84 -12.09 -6.41
C GLU A 245 -3.55 -12.07 -7.22
N LEU A 246 -3.03 -10.87 -7.56
CA LEU A 246 -1.78 -10.74 -8.30
C LEU A 246 -0.59 -11.32 -7.52
N ARG A 247 -0.53 -11.11 -6.19
CA ARG A 247 0.53 -11.68 -5.35
C ARG A 247 0.38 -13.18 -5.16
N ASP A 248 -0.83 -13.66 -4.92
CA ASP A 248 -1.11 -15.09 -4.74
C ASP A 248 -0.76 -15.87 -6.02
N ALA A 249 -1.07 -15.31 -7.20
CA ALA A 249 -0.67 -15.88 -8.48
C ALA A 249 0.86 -15.99 -8.64
N PHE A 250 1.62 -15.00 -8.18
CA PHE A 250 3.09 -15.08 -8.16
C PHE A 250 3.58 -16.25 -7.28
N PHE A 251 3.05 -16.38 -6.06
CA PHE A 251 3.47 -17.44 -5.16
C PHE A 251 3.01 -18.84 -5.61
N ALA A 252 1.85 -18.93 -6.28
CA ALA A 252 1.39 -20.16 -6.92
C ALA A 252 2.34 -20.59 -8.05
N ASP A 253 2.77 -19.66 -8.91
CA ASP A 253 3.75 -19.93 -9.97
C ASP A 253 5.09 -20.39 -9.38
N LEU A 254 5.57 -19.72 -8.33
CA LEU A 254 6.78 -20.13 -7.61
C LEU A 254 6.67 -21.53 -7.00
N ALA A 255 5.51 -21.91 -6.46
CA ALA A 255 5.28 -23.23 -5.92
C ALA A 255 5.26 -24.30 -7.03
N SER A 256 4.59 -24.02 -8.15
CA SER A 256 4.52 -24.94 -9.29
C SER A 256 5.89 -25.20 -9.92
N ASN A 257 6.71 -24.17 -10.11
CA ASN A 257 8.06 -24.28 -10.67
C ASN A 257 9.06 -25.03 -9.78
N LYS A 258 8.81 -25.11 -8.46
CA LYS A 258 9.62 -25.92 -7.54
C LYS A 258 9.30 -27.41 -7.59
N VAL A 259 8.14 -27.81 -8.12
CA VAL A 259 7.69 -29.21 -8.16
C VAL A 259 8.13 -29.92 -9.45
N THR A 260 8.38 -29.16 -10.53
CA THR A 260 8.78 -29.70 -11.84
C THR A 260 10.18 -30.35 -11.92
N PRO A 261 11.24 -29.99 -11.13
CA PRO A 261 12.56 -30.62 -11.29
C PRO A 261 12.60 -32.10 -10.89
N ALA A 262 11.58 -32.60 -10.19
CA ALA A 262 11.55 -33.98 -9.68
C ALA A 262 10.91 -34.99 -10.65
N LYS A 263 10.28 -34.55 -11.74
CA LYS A 263 9.51 -35.44 -12.63
C LYS A 263 10.18 -35.73 -13.99
N GLU A 264 11.15 -34.92 -14.41
CA GLU A 264 11.88 -35.12 -15.69
C GLU A 264 13.10 -36.04 -15.60
N LEU A 265 13.53 -36.45 -14.40
CA LEU A 265 14.63 -37.42 -14.22
C LEU A 265 14.21 -38.89 -14.24
N LEU A 266 12.95 -39.20 -14.58
CA LEU A 266 12.41 -40.58 -14.54
C LEU A 266 11.88 -41.12 -15.88
N GLU A 267 11.91 -40.35 -16.98
CA GLU A 267 11.41 -40.80 -18.30
C GLU A 267 12.49 -41.03 -19.37
N THR A 268 13.79 -41.05 -19.03
CA THR A 268 14.87 -41.40 -19.97
C THR A 268 15.62 -42.70 -19.63
N ALA A 269 15.00 -43.61 -18.88
CA ALA A 269 15.60 -44.89 -18.52
C ALA A 269 14.68 -46.09 -18.80
N THR A 270 14.25 -46.29 -20.05
CA THR A 270 13.72 -47.58 -20.50
C THR A 270 14.20 -47.91 -21.92
N SER A 271 15.38 -48.53 -22.02
CA SER A 271 15.68 -49.62 -22.98
C SER A 271 17.01 -50.29 -22.63
N ASP A 272 16.93 -51.62 -22.40
CA ASP A 272 17.96 -52.67 -22.52
C ASP A 272 19.12 -52.77 -21.49
N VAL A 273 19.53 -53.91 -20.90
CA VAL A 273 19.10 -55.34 -20.79
C VAL A 273 19.78 -55.91 -19.50
N ALA A 274 19.18 -56.97 -18.94
CA ALA A 274 19.40 -57.66 -17.66
C ALA A 274 20.79 -58.28 -17.34
N ALA A 275 21.10 -58.42 -16.02
CA ALA A 275 21.35 -59.72 -15.37
C ALA A 275 21.58 -59.66 -13.82
N ALA A 276 20.84 -60.52 -13.11
CA ALA A 276 21.11 -61.23 -11.84
C ALA A 276 21.17 -60.52 -10.46
N ALA A 277 20.22 -60.90 -9.59
CA ALA A 277 20.18 -60.70 -8.13
C ALA A 277 20.85 -61.90 -7.39
N PRO A 278 21.05 -61.87 -6.04
CA PRO A 278 19.96 -62.12 -5.10
C PRO A 278 19.96 -61.25 -3.81
N SER A 279 18.97 -61.53 -2.98
CA SER A 279 18.23 -60.67 -2.05
C SER A 279 18.75 -60.52 -0.60
N LYS A 280 18.55 -59.30 -0.08
CA LYS A 280 18.38 -58.73 1.29
C LYS A 280 18.22 -59.66 2.52
N PRO A 281 18.44 -59.10 3.73
CA PRO A 281 17.27 -58.67 4.53
C PRO A 281 17.31 -57.21 5.03
N LYS A 282 16.11 -56.66 5.25
CA LYS A 282 15.76 -55.26 5.56
C LYS A 282 15.97 -54.87 7.03
N PRO A 283 16.19 -53.58 7.35
CA PRO A 283 15.72 -52.98 8.60
C PRO A 283 14.47 -52.09 8.36
N LYS A 284 13.58 -52.09 9.36
CA LYS A 284 12.24 -51.50 9.37
C LYS A 284 12.29 -49.98 9.59
N LEU A 285 11.69 -49.18 8.69
CA LEU A 285 11.35 -47.78 8.95
C LEU A 285 10.07 -47.69 9.81
N LYS A 286 10.13 -46.91 10.89
CA LYS A 286 8.95 -46.45 11.63
C LYS A 286 8.33 -45.26 10.89
N LYS A 287 7.01 -45.30 10.79
CA LYS A 287 6.10 -44.30 10.22
C LYS A 287 5.64 -43.34 11.33
N LYS A 288 5.33 -42.09 10.94
CA LYS A 288 4.66 -40.94 11.62
C LYS A 288 5.62 -39.74 11.77
N ALA A 289 5.30 -38.52 11.36
CA ALA A 289 4.08 -37.94 10.78
C ALA A 289 4.49 -36.76 9.86
N ASP A 290 3.68 -36.49 8.84
CA ASP A 290 3.75 -35.27 8.03
C ASP A 290 3.74 -34.04 8.94
N VAL A 291 4.81 -33.24 8.86
CA VAL A 291 4.81 -31.86 9.33
C VAL A 291 4.96 -31.03 8.06
N ASP A 292 3.84 -30.46 7.64
CA ASP A 292 3.75 -29.45 6.61
C ASP A 292 4.57 -28.21 7.05
N PRO A 293 5.69 -27.88 6.37
CA PRO A 293 6.49 -26.72 6.71
C PRO A 293 5.96 -25.41 6.08
N PHE A 294 4.75 -25.40 5.52
CA PHE A 294 4.14 -24.26 4.81
C PHE A 294 2.80 -23.78 5.36
N ALA A 295 2.40 -24.20 6.57
CA ALA A 295 1.33 -23.53 7.29
C ALA A 295 1.81 -22.12 7.69
N SER A 296 1.52 -21.14 6.83
CA SER A 296 1.71 -19.72 7.12
C SER A 296 0.79 -19.34 8.28
N ASP A 297 1.44 -19.12 9.41
CA ASP A 297 0.95 -18.35 10.54
C ASP A 297 0.41 -17.02 10.02
N ASN A 298 -0.90 -16.89 10.07
CA ASN A 298 -1.66 -15.70 9.76
C ASN A 298 -2.64 -15.57 10.92
N ASP A 299 -2.12 -15.14 12.06
CA ASP A 299 -2.91 -14.75 13.22
C ASP A 299 -2.62 -13.30 13.59
N ASP A 300 -3.72 -12.55 13.66
CA ASP A 300 -3.79 -11.13 13.94
C ASP A 300 -3.50 -10.89 15.43
N GLY A 301 -2.29 -10.42 15.73
CA GLY A 301 -1.88 -10.00 17.06
C GLY A 301 -2.36 -8.60 17.46
N GLU A 302 -3.64 -8.28 17.29
CA GLU A 302 -4.31 -7.15 17.96
C GLU A 302 -5.48 -7.70 18.79
N GLY A 303 -5.23 -8.01 20.07
CA GLY A 303 -6.32 -8.51 20.93
C GLY A 303 -6.04 -8.79 22.40
N ASP A 304 -4.79 -8.74 22.90
CA ASP A 304 -4.47 -9.35 24.21
C ASP A 304 -3.87 -8.44 25.29
N GLU A 305 -4.01 -7.11 25.18
CA GLU A 305 -3.74 -6.18 26.30
C GLU A 305 -4.99 -5.62 27.01
N GLU A 306 -6.19 -5.73 26.43
CA GLU A 306 -7.40 -5.21 27.08
C GLU A 306 -8.08 -6.22 28.03
N ASN A 307 -7.87 -7.53 27.81
CA ASN A 307 -8.46 -8.57 28.66
C ASN A 307 -7.66 -8.88 29.94
N LYS A 308 -6.34 -8.60 29.95
CA LYS A 308 -5.50 -8.71 31.16
C LYS A 308 -5.78 -7.60 32.17
N ARG A 309 -6.05 -6.37 31.72
CA ARG A 309 -6.43 -5.24 32.60
C ARG A 309 -7.85 -5.36 33.20
N LYS A 310 -8.79 -6.03 32.52
CA LYS A 310 -10.14 -6.28 33.06
C LYS A 310 -10.21 -7.45 34.05
N GLN A 311 -9.33 -8.45 33.94
CA GLN A 311 -9.28 -9.57 34.90
C GLN A 311 -8.49 -9.23 36.18
N GLU A 312 -7.51 -8.31 36.14
CA GLU A 312 -6.80 -7.84 37.34
C GLU A 312 -7.61 -6.84 38.20
N LEU A 313 -8.59 -6.14 37.61
CA LEU A 313 -9.48 -5.23 38.34
C LEU A 313 -10.69 -5.94 38.98
N GLN A 314 -10.98 -7.20 38.62
CA GLN A 314 -12.07 -7.98 39.21
C GLN A 314 -11.62 -8.97 40.31
N ALA A 315 -10.31 -9.14 40.51
CA ALA A 315 -9.75 -9.99 41.56
C ALA A 315 -9.41 -9.23 42.87
N LYS A 316 -9.56 -7.89 42.91
CA LYS A 316 -9.33 -7.07 44.13
C LYS A 316 -10.59 -6.61 44.86
N VAL A 317 -11.78 -6.99 44.41
CA VAL A 317 -13.05 -6.71 45.11
C VAL A 317 -13.63 -8.01 45.63
N LYS A 318 -12.98 -8.62 46.63
CA LYS A 318 -13.53 -9.66 47.52
C LYS A 318 -12.51 -10.00 48.61
N ARG A 319 -12.37 -9.11 49.61
CA ARG A 319 -12.14 -9.51 51.01
C ARG A 319 -12.20 -8.33 51.98
N ALA A 320 -12.90 -8.60 53.09
CA ALA A 320 -12.86 -7.97 54.42
C ALA A 320 -13.69 -6.68 54.66
N VAL A 321 -14.84 -6.91 55.29
CA VAL A 321 -15.66 -5.99 56.11
C VAL A 321 -15.06 -5.93 57.53
N PRO A 322 -15.15 -4.81 58.29
CA PRO A 322 -16.13 -4.77 59.38
C PRO A 322 -16.89 -3.43 59.58
N LYS A 323 -18.24 -3.55 59.68
CA LYS A 323 -19.20 -2.91 60.63
C LYS A 323 -18.89 -1.47 61.15
N LYS A 324 -19.77 -0.46 61.03
CA LYS A 324 -21.01 -0.24 61.83
C LYS A 324 -21.60 1.17 61.56
N LYS A 325 -22.94 1.27 61.75
CA LYS A 325 -23.78 2.42 62.16
C LYS A 325 -24.29 3.46 61.14
N ALA A 326 -25.61 3.34 60.89
CA ALA A 326 -26.69 4.28 61.25
C ALA A 326 -27.20 5.34 60.23
N THR A 327 -28.54 5.27 60.10
CA THR A 327 -29.58 6.30 59.85
C THR A 327 -29.87 6.80 58.44
N ASP A 328 -31.02 6.31 57.94
CA ASP A 328 -32.24 7.03 57.58
C ASP A 328 -32.36 7.83 56.27
N ASP A 329 -33.25 7.27 55.45
CA ASP A 329 -34.42 7.86 54.79
C ASP A 329 -34.32 8.63 53.45
N ALA A 330 -34.84 7.91 52.44
CA ALA A 330 -36.03 8.26 51.65
C ALA A 330 -35.94 9.33 50.55
N PHE A 331 -35.91 8.87 49.30
CA PHE A 331 -36.99 9.17 48.35
C PHE A 331 -37.04 8.13 47.21
N ALA A 332 -38.21 7.57 46.98
CA ALA A 332 -38.53 6.56 45.96
C ALA A 332 -39.17 7.20 44.73
N SER A 333 -38.92 6.63 43.54
CA SER A 333 -39.73 6.65 42.31
C SER A 333 -38.91 5.97 41.20
N ASN A 334 -38.95 4.65 41.03
CA ASN A 334 -39.86 3.87 40.19
C ASN A 334 -40.15 4.49 38.81
N ASP A 335 -39.44 4.01 37.77
CA ASP A 335 -39.79 4.27 36.36
C ASP A 335 -39.19 3.16 35.46
N GLU A 336 -39.69 1.93 35.64
CA GLU A 336 -39.24 0.73 34.91
C GLU A 336 -40.37 0.04 34.11
N GLU A 337 -41.38 0.80 33.64
CA GLU A 337 -42.46 0.27 32.79
C GLU A 337 -42.49 0.81 31.35
N ASP A 338 -41.58 1.70 30.95
CA ASP A 338 -41.64 2.37 29.64
C ASP A 338 -40.73 1.79 28.54
N GLU A 339 -39.99 0.72 28.85
CA GLU A 339 -39.07 0.06 27.89
C GLU A 339 -39.68 -1.12 27.13
N ALA A 340 -40.79 -1.71 27.64
CA ALA A 340 -41.45 -2.85 27.01
C ALA A 340 -42.35 -2.45 25.82
N LYS A 341 -43.05 -1.30 25.90
CA LYS A 341 -43.96 -0.85 24.83
C LYS A 341 -43.24 -0.34 23.58
N ARG A 342 -41.99 0.12 23.67
CA ARG A 342 -41.22 0.64 22.52
C ARG A 342 -40.66 -0.45 21.60
N LYS A 343 -40.54 -1.70 22.07
CA LYS A 343 -40.05 -2.83 21.26
C LYS A 343 -41.14 -3.50 20.42
N GLU A 344 -42.40 -3.51 20.85
CA GLU A 344 -43.52 -4.05 20.04
C GLU A 344 -43.89 -3.14 18.86
N GLU A 345 -43.85 -1.82 19.03
CA GLU A 345 -44.23 -0.88 17.95
C GLU A 345 -43.19 -0.83 16.80
N ALA A 346 -41.92 -1.14 17.09
CA ALA A 346 -40.86 -1.20 16.10
C ALA A 346 -40.92 -2.47 15.24
N GLN A 347 -41.45 -3.57 15.77
CA GLN A 347 -41.60 -4.83 15.04
C GLN A 347 -42.85 -4.82 14.13
N ALA A 348 -43.94 -4.15 14.54
CA ALA A 348 -45.15 -4.00 13.72
C ALA A 348 -44.92 -3.14 12.45
N LYS A 349 -43.97 -2.19 12.47
CA LYS A 349 -43.65 -1.33 11.31
C LYS A 349 -42.76 -2.02 10.27
N LYS A 350 -41.92 -2.99 10.66
CA LYS A 350 -41.13 -3.79 9.71
C LYS A 350 -42.01 -4.78 8.92
N ALA A 351 -43.02 -5.37 9.54
CA ALA A 351 -43.92 -6.32 8.87
C ALA A 351 -44.81 -5.69 7.78
N LYS A 352 -45.22 -4.43 7.92
CA LYS A 352 -46.07 -3.74 6.92
C LYS A 352 -45.30 -3.26 5.67
N SER A 353 -43.98 -3.02 5.78
CA SER A 353 -43.15 -2.61 4.64
C SER A 353 -42.79 -3.77 3.69
N ALA A 354 -42.76 -5.01 4.20
CA ALA A 354 -42.44 -6.21 3.41
C ALA A 354 -43.61 -6.69 2.54
N LEU A 355 -44.85 -6.33 2.87
CA LEU A 355 -46.05 -6.70 2.10
C LEU A 355 -46.32 -5.78 0.90
N PHE A 356 -45.76 -4.56 0.85
CA PHE A 356 -45.95 -3.62 -0.26
C PHE A 356 -44.94 -3.77 -1.40
N ALA A 357 -43.80 -4.44 -1.15
CA ALA A 357 -42.75 -4.64 -2.16
C ALA A 357 -43.00 -5.85 -3.09
N LYS A 358 -43.95 -6.72 -2.76
CA LYS A 358 -44.19 -7.98 -3.51
C LYS A 358 -45.36 -7.93 -4.51
N LYS A 359 -45.98 -6.75 -4.72
CA LYS A 359 -47.15 -6.57 -5.62
C LYS A 359 -46.86 -5.75 -6.88
N ARG A 360 -45.60 -5.61 -7.30
CA ARG A 360 -45.20 -4.78 -8.46
C ARG A 360 -44.42 -5.51 -9.57
N GLN A 361 -44.52 -6.84 -9.64
CA GLN A 361 -43.96 -7.63 -10.74
C GLN A 361 -45.00 -8.62 -11.30
N VAL A 362 -46.05 -8.13 -11.96
CA VAL A 362 -46.82 -8.87 -13.00
C VAL A 362 -47.54 -7.83 -13.87
N SER A 363 -47.58 -8.05 -15.20
CA SER A 363 -48.07 -7.21 -16.33
C SER A 363 -47.06 -6.15 -16.80
N ASP A 364 -46.68 -6.02 -18.08
CA ASP A 364 -47.43 -6.30 -19.32
C ASP A 364 -46.49 -6.51 -20.53
N VAL A 365 -47.00 -7.21 -21.55
CA VAL A 365 -46.36 -7.70 -22.79
C VAL A 365 -47.01 -7.02 -23.99
N GLY A 366 -46.23 -6.63 -25.01
CA GLY A 366 -46.70 -6.20 -26.36
C GLY A 366 -47.13 -4.73 -26.42
N ASP A 367 -47.00 -3.96 -27.49
CA ASP A 367 -46.98 -4.29 -28.92
C ASP A 367 -46.45 -3.07 -29.73
N GLU A 368 -46.27 -3.28 -31.03
CA GLU A 368 -45.58 -2.51 -32.07
C GLU A 368 -45.98 -1.03 -32.33
N ASP A 369 -45.00 -0.34 -32.93
CA ASP A 369 -45.12 0.36 -34.23
C ASP A 369 -45.05 1.90 -34.33
N GLN A 370 -44.35 2.30 -35.41
CA GLN A 370 -44.38 3.58 -36.13
C GLN A 370 -43.50 4.78 -35.69
N ARG A 371 -42.39 4.90 -36.42
CA ARG A 371 -41.70 6.14 -36.86
C ARG A 371 -42.69 7.13 -37.53
N PRO A 372 -42.41 8.46 -37.54
CA PRO A 372 -41.58 8.98 -38.63
C PRO A 372 -40.66 10.18 -38.32
N ARG A 373 -39.72 10.33 -39.26
CA ARG A 373 -38.67 11.35 -39.43
C ARG A 373 -39.20 12.80 -39.51
N LYS A 374 -38.36 13.76 -39.12
CA LYS A 374 -38.16 15.13 -39.69
C LYS A 374 -37.12 15.85 -38.81
N ARG A 375 -36.27 16.78 -39.23
CA ARG A 375 -35.70 17.24 -40.52
C ARG A 375 -34.65 18.28 -40.08
N LYS A 376 -33.43 18.26 -40.63
CA LYS A 376 -32.47 19.38 -40.53
C LYS A 376 -32.99 20.60 -41.31
N PRO A 377 -32.41 21.78 -41.06
CA PRO A 377 -31.89 22.55 -42.19
C PRO A 377 -30.44 23.03 -41.98
N ALA A 378 -29.66 22.90 -43.06
CA ALA A 378 -28.55 23.80 -43.43
C ALA A 378 -29.18 25.05 -44.11
N LYS A 379 -28.55 26.20 -44.43
CA LYS A 379 -27.20 26.55 -44.91
C LYS A 379 -27.21 28.08 -45.20
N SER A 380 -26.08 28.78 -45.07
CA SER A 380 -25.61 29.95 -45.88
C SER A 380 -24.37 30.51 -45.15
N GLN A 381 -23.13 30.41 -45.64
CA GLN A 381 -22.49 31.06 -46.81
C GLN A 381 -22.75 32.57 -46.88
N ASP A 382 -21.71 33.36 -46.58
CA ASP A 382 -21.27 34.44 -47.45
C ASP A 382 -19.74 34.61 -47.41
N ARG A 383 -19.23 34.89 -48.60
CA ARG A 383 -17.84 35.17 -49.00
C ARG A 383 -17.66 36.69 -49.11
N GLU A 384 -16.40 37.07 -49.34
CA GLU A 384 -15.92 38.36 -49.91
C GLU A 384 -15.60 39.47 -48.90
N VAL A 385 -14.56 40.30 -49.06
CA VAL A 385 -13.45 40.47 -50.03
C VAL A 385 -12.43 41.42 -49.36
N SER A 386 -11.14 41.21 -49.62
CA SER A 386 -10.05 42.15 -49.29
C SER A 386 -9.95 43.30 -50.30
N PRO A 387 -9.41 44.48 -49.96
CA PRO A 387 -8.94 45.41 -50.97
C PRO A 387 -7.41 45.45 -51.06
N THR A 388 -6.90 45.24 -52.28
CA THR A 388 -5.84 46.03 -52.91
C THR A 388 -6.35 46.48 -54.26
#